data_AF-A0A953IU01-F1
#
_entry.id   AF-A0A953IU01-F1
#
_cell.length_a   1.000
_cell.length_b   1.000
_cell.length_c   1.000
_cell.angle_alpha   90.00
_cell.angle_beta   90.00
_cell.angle_gamma   90.00
#
_symmetry.space_group_name_H-M   'P 1'
#
loop_
_entity.id
_entity.type
_entity.pdbx_description
1 polymer ?
#
loop_
_entity_poly.entity_id
_entity_poly.type
_entity_poly.pdbx_seq_one_letter_code
_entity_poly.pdbx_strand_id
1 'polypeptide(L)'
;MIVQRRRMLRAVTRRGAVAATLALAVLIAPAADAARKRGAPKRDPLKIPNSAVELTSWASVDGWAEDGHAEALGAFLTSCRAILRSPKGSRTPVQSALCDICGRAIKSLPLDDAGARGFFEDNFRPVRLAPLGEKEGFFTGYYEPVVEGGKFPSDKFTTPLYRRPFDMLVTRIRHSGKKGKAGKRVVKKSAPYYDRVAIENGAIAGRGFEIAYVNVIDAFFAQIQGSVRVRLEDGSMLRLNYDAQNGHPYTAVGRFLIERKIYTREEISMQKIREWMEANPEEGAALRRENKSYVFFKETTLGAEDEPPGAQGVALTPGRSIAVDRNLHTYGMPFFIDALLPIQSETPDTKFRRLMVAQDTGGAIIGPARADIYLGAGDEAARAAGRFKQFGRFVMLVPNELDPARLERPVPLPLPRPKIDEPIKLVERHEEPAAPTPSAAPKPAEAKTAQAKVEAKVVDKTVPLPKASPLKKKP
;
A
#
# COMPACT_ATOMS: atom_id res chain seq x y z
N MET A 1 59.43 -46.55 -58.02
CA MET A 1 59.49 -47.77 -57.17
C MET A 1 58.05 -48.08 -56.75
N ILE A 2 57.34 -49.17 -57.11
CA ILE A 2 57.72 -50.54 -57.52
C ILE A 2 58.67 -51.19 -56.47
N VAL A 3 58.42 -52.34 -55.82
CA VAL A 3 57.78 -53.60 -56.29
C VAL A 3 56.92 -54.33 -55.22
N GLN A 4 55.81 -54.91 -55.71
CA GLN A 4 54.97 -56.04 -55.23
C GLN A 4 55.31 -56.90 -53.98
N ARG A 5 54.24 -57.41 -53.34
CA ARG A 5 53.80 -58.85 -53.26
C ARG A 5 52.34 -58.87 -52.74
N ARG A 6 51.29 -59.49 -53.34
CA ARG A 6 51.02 -60.90 -53.77
C ARG A 6 51.22 -61.89 -52.61
N ARG A 7 50.33 -62.81 -52.21
CA ARG A 7 49.01 -63.36 -52.66
C ARG A 7 48.39 -64.12 -51.41
N MET A 8 47.15 -64.65 -51.30
CA MET A 8 45.99 -64.88 -52.19
C MET A 8 44.65 -65.07 -51.39
N LEU A 9 43.56 -65.44 -52.09
CA LEU A 9 42.24 -65.96 -51.67
C LEU A 9 42.04 -66.59 -50.26
N ARG A 10 40.87 -66.30 -49.66
CA ARG A 10 39.73 -67.25 -49.63
C ARG A 10 38.39 -66.53 -49.38
N ALA A 11 37.35 -66.90 -50.13
CA ALA A 11 35.97 -66.48 -49.90
C ALA A 11 35.09 -67.72 -49.77
N VAL A 12 34.17 -67.72 -48.79
CA VAL A 12 33.08 -68.68 -48.68
C VAL A 12 31.78 -67.89 -48.48
N THR A 13 30.68 -68.41 -48.98
CA THR A 13 29.46 -67.66 -49.29
C THR A 13 28.26 -68.11 -48.46
N ARG A 14 27.13 -67.39 -48.63
CA ARG A 14 25.74 -67.75 -48.24
C ARG A 14 25.35 -67.48 -46.77
N ARG A 15 24.08 -67.19 -46.46
CA ARG A 15 22.98 -66.45 -47.16
C ARG A 15 21.76 -66.47 -46.23
N GLY A 16 21.09 -65.32 -46.04
CA GLY A 16 19.63 -65.26 -45.87
C GLY A 16 19.04 -65.54 -44.48
N ALA A 17 17.70 -65.53 -44.47
CA ALA A 17 16.75 -65.53 -43.34
C ALA A 17 16.66 -64.22 -42.53
N VAL A 18 15.42 -63.80 -42.29
CA VAL A 18 15.01 -62.54 -41.62
C VAL A 18 13.92 -62.88 -40.60
N ALA A 19 13.83 -62.08 -39.53
CA ALA A 19 12.75 -62.01 -38.53
C ALA A 19 12.54 -63.21 -37.58
N ALA A 20 12.78 -62.92 -36.29
CA ALA A 20 11.79 -63.12 -35.22
C ALA A 20 11.99 -62.01 -34.17
N THR A 21 10.96 -61.63 -33.43
CA THR A 21 10.95 -60.49 -32.49
C THR A 21 10.81 -60.91 -31.02
N LEU A 22 10.99 -59.94 -30.11
CA LEU A 22 10.86 -60.01 -28.64
C LEU A 22 11.91 -60.88 -27.89
N ALA A 23 12.79 -60.21 -27.14
CA ALA A 23 12.70 -60.21 -25.67
C ALA A 23 13.60 -59.14 -24.99
N LEU A 24 13.10 -58.62 -23.87
CA LEU A 24 13.85 -58.09 -22.72
C LEU A 24 14.90 -56.96 -22.90
N ALA A 25 14.42 -55.73 -23.07
CA ALA A 25 15.21 -54.52 -22.83
C ALA A 25 15.14 -54.06 -21.35
N VAL A 26 16.15 -54.41 -20.54
CA VAL A 26 16.41 -53.79 -19.22
C VAL A 26 17.91 -53.74 -18.95
N LEU A 27 18.55 -52.56 -18.98
CA LEU A 27 19.80 -52.22 -18.23
C LEU A 27 20.35 -50.78 -18.47
N ILE A 28 19.51 -49.74 -18.64
CA ILE A 28 19.99 -48.33 -18.65
C ILE A 28 19.16 -47.45 -17.69
N ALA A 29 19.38 -47.65 -16.39
CA ALA A 29 19.03 -46.68 -15.35
C ALA A 29 19.81 -46.97 -14.06
N PRO A 30 20.76 -46.10 -13.66
CA PRO A 30 20.66 -45.53 -12.31
C PRO A 30 21.02 -44.03 -12.23
N ALA A 31 20.80 -43.24 -13.29
CA ALA A 31 21.04 -41.79 -13.26
C ALA A 31 19.85 -40.99 -12.69
N ALA A 32 18.60 -41.39 -12.99
CA ALA A 32 17.41 -40.63 -12.65
C ALA A 32 17.07 -40.63 -11.14
N ASP A 33 17.28 -41.74 -10.43
CA ASP A 33 16.87 -41.87 -9.02
C ASP A 33 17.77 -41.08 -8.05
N ALA A 34 19.03 -40.85 -8.43
CA ALA A 34 19.95 -39.99 -7.68
C ALA A 34 19.52 -38.51 -7.68
N ALA A 35 18.86 -38.05 -8.76
CA ALA A 35 18.26 -36.71 -8.80
C ALA A 35 17.01 -36.63 -7.90
N ARG A 36 16.18 -37.69 -7.88
CA ARG A 36 14.90 -37.74 -7.16
C ARG A 36 15.05 -37.71 -5.62
N LYS A 37 16.23 -38.04 -5.09
CA LYS A 37 16.55 -38.02 -3.64
C LYS A 37 17.16 -36.69 -3.16
N ARG A 38 17.40 -35.72 -4.04
CA ARG A 38 17.66 -34.33 -3.62
C ARG A 38 16.34 -33.69 -3.19
N GLY A 39 15.97 -33.86 -1.92
CA GLY A 39 14.80 -33.22 -1.34
C GLY A 39 14.81 -31.72 -1.65
N ALA A 40 13.67 -31.20 -2.14
CA ALA A 40 13.56 -29.82 -2.60
C ALA A 40 14.10 -28.84 -1.53
N PRO A 41 14.82 -27.77 -1.94
CA PRO A 41 15.40 -26.82 -1.00
C PRO A 41 14.34 -26.33 -0.01
N LYS A 42 14.70 -26.21 1.26
CA LYS A 42 13.80 -25.70 2.32
C LYS A 42 13.56 -24.21 2.13
N ARG A 43 12.70 -23.90 1.17
CA ARG A 43 12.17 -22.58 0.87
C ARG A 43 11.36 -22.06 2.06
N ASP A 44 11.50 -20.78 2.36
CA ASP A 44 10.72 -20.14 3.42
C ASP A 44 9.25 -19.93 2.98
N PRO A 45 8.27 -20.18 3.87
CA PRO A 45 6.87 -20.01 3.56
C PRO A 45 6.50 -18.52 3.55
N LEU A 46 6.02 -18.03 2.40
CA LEU A 46 5.34 -16.73 2.37
C LEU A 46 4.03 -16.84 3.16
N LYS A 47 3.66 -15.79 3.90
CA LYS A 47 2.39 -15.72 4.64
C LYS A 47 1.81 -14.32 4.58
N ILE A 48 0.60 -14.21 4.05
CA ILE A 48 -0.19 -12.98 4.03
C ILE A 48 -1.43 -13.24 4.91
N PRO A 49 -1.57 -12.58 6.07
CA PRO A 49 -2.77 -12.68 6.89
C PRO A 49 -4.04 -12.23 6.16
N ASN A 50 -5.18 -12.83 6.51
CA ASN A 50 -6.51 -12.47 6.05
C ASN A 50 -6.69 -12.45 4.52
N SER A 51 -5.94 -13.28 3.78
CA SER A 51 -6.07 -13.44 2.32
C SER A 51 -6.48 -14.85 1.92
N ALA A 52 -7.29 -14.95 0.86
CA ALA A 52 -7.33 -16.14 0.02
C ALA A 52 -6.18 -16.07 -0.99
N VAL A 53 -5.51 -17.19 -1.23
CA VAL A 53 -4.36 -17.26 -2.14
C VAL A 53 -4.45 -18.51 -3.00
N GLU A 54 -4.28 -18.35 -4.31
CA GLU A 54 -4.43 -19.39 -5.33
C GLU A 54 -3.16 -19.44 -6.19
N LEU A 55 -2.61 -20.64 -6.36
CA LEU A 55 -1.53 -20.91 -7.32
C LEU A 55 -2.09 -20.92 -8.74
N THR A 56 -1.47 -20.15 -9.63
CA THR A 56 -1.92 -20.03 -11.02
C THR A 56 -0.74 -20.15 -11.99
N SER A 57 -1.02 -20.14 -13.30
CA SER A 57 0.00 -20.22 -14.36
C SER A 57 0.05 -18.93 -15.17
N TRP A 58 1.15 -18.65 -15.88
CA TRP A 58 1.24 -17.48 -16.77
C TRP A 58 0.16 -17.48 -17.86
N ALA A 59 -0.17 -18.66 -18.40
CA ALA A 59 -1.29 -18.86 -19.33
C ALA A 59 -2.70 -18.73 -18.70
N SER A 60 -2.78 -18.44 -17.39
CA SER A 60 -4.02 -18.22 -16.62
C SER A 60 -4.12 -16.80 -16.05
N VAL A 61 -3.20 -15.91 -16.47
CA VAL A 61 -3.20 -14.48 -16.18
C VAL A 61 -3.63 -13.76 -17.47
N ASP A 62 -4.92 -13.49 -17.60
CA ASP A 62 -5.49 -12.90 -18.82
C ASP A 62 -4.82 -11.56 -19.17
N GLY A 63 -4.25 -11.45 -20.38
CA GLY A 63 -3.52 -10.26 -20.82
C GLY A 63 -2.04 -10.22 -20.43
N TRP A 64 -1.49 -11.30 -19.84
CA TRP A 64 -0.06 -11.37 -19.50
C TRP A 64 0.84 -11.25 -20.72
N ALA A 65 0.51 -11.91 -21.84
CA ALA A 65 1.39 -11.91 -23.02
C ALA A 65 1.40 -10.57 -23.76
N GLU A 66 0.38 -9.73 -23.53
CA GLU A 66 0.06 -8.50 -24.24
C GLU A 66 0.49 -7.21 -23.51
N ASP A 67 1.04 -7.31 -22.29
CA ASP A 67 1.57 -6.16 -21.55
C ASP A 67 2.95 -5.71 -22.05
N GLY A 68 3.28 -4.43 -21.85
CA GLY A 68 4.63 -3.87 -22.04
C GLY A 68 5.57 -4.23 -20.89
N HIS A 69 6.11 -5.44 -20.89
CA HIS A 69 7.08 -5.93 -19.89
C HIS A 69 8.35 -5.09 -19.82
N ALA A 70 8.78 -4.47 -20.93
CA ALA A 70 9.94 -3.58 -20.94
C ALA A 70 9.71 -2.33 -20.06
N GLU A 71 8.51 -1.77 -20.07
CA GLU A 71 8.12 -0.66 -19.17
C GLU A 71 8.09 -1.12 -17.70
N ALA A 72 7.48 -2.29 -17.45
CA ALA A 72 7.39 -2.87 -16.11
C ALA A 72 8.77 -3.23 -15.53
N LEU A 73 9.69 -3.71 -16.37
CA LEU A 73 11.09 -3.94 -16.03
C LEU A 73 11.80 -2.62 -15.73
N GLY A 74 11.53 -1.55 -16.47
CA GLY A 74 12.03 -0.21 -16.17
C GLY A 74 11.65 0.27 -14.76
N ALA A 75 10.37 0.13 -14.39
CA ALA A 75 9.89 0.43 -13.04
C ALA A 75 10.54 -0.49 -11.98
N PHE A 76 10.65 -1.79 -12.26
CA PHE A 76 11.28 -2.75 -11.35
C PHE A 76 12.78 -2.45 -11.11
N LEU A 77 13.51 -2.06 -12.15
CA LEU A 77 14.91 -1.64 -12.07
C LEU A 77 15.09 -0.36 -11.24
N THR A 78 14.12 0.56 -11.30
CA THR A 78 14.08 1.73 -10.41
C THR A 78 13.96 1.31 -8.94
N SER A 79 13.10 0.34 -8.60
CA SER A 79 13.07 -0.28 -7.26
C SER A 79 14.38 -1.01 -6.89
N CYS A 80 15.02 -1.69 -7.84
CA CYS A 80 16.29 -2.38 -7.62
C CYS A 80 17.41 -1.47 -7.11
N ARG A 81 17.41 -0.18 -7.49
CA ARG A 81 18.36 0.82 -6.98
C ARG A 81 18.29 0.98 -5.45
N ALA A 82 17.10 0.87 -4.85
CA ALA A 82 16.92 0.92 -3.39
C ALA A 82 17.11 -0.45 -2.71
N ILE A 83 16.62 -1.52 -3.35
CA ILE A 83 16.75 -2.90 -2.85
C ILE A 83 18.22 -3.29 -2.66
N LEU A 84 19.06 -3.10 -3.68
CA LEU A 84 20.47 -3.50 -3.64
C LEU A 84 21.28 -2.71 -2.60
N ARG A 85 20.93 -1.44 -2.34
CA ARG A 85 21.51 -0.59 -1.29
C ARG A 85 21.09 -0.97 0.14
N SER A 86 20.03 -1.79 0.30
CA SER A 86 19.49 -2.12 1.63
C SER A 86 20.42 -3.06 2.42
N PRO A 87 20.76 -2.78 3.70
CA PRO A 87 21.74 -3.57 4.46
C PRO A 87 21.39 -5.06 4.57
N LYS A 88 22.37 -5.94 4.32
CA LYS A 88 22.18 -7.41 4.33
C LYS A 88 21.62 -7.95 5.66
N GLY A 89 22.10 -7.44 6.79
CA GLY A 89 21.77 -7.95 8.13
C GLY A 89 20.34 -7.67 8.65
N SER A 90 19.47 -7.04 7.85
CA SER A 90 18.09 -6.70 8.23
C SER A 90 17.05 -7.08 7.17
N ARG A 91 17.40 -7.90 6.18
CA ARG A 91 16.51 -8.29 5.08
C ARG A 91 15.52 -9.39 5.52
N THR A 92 14.26 -9.28 5.10
CA THR A 92 13.31 -10.41 5.09
C THR A 92 13.71 -11.45 4.03
N PRO A 93 13.13 -12.68 4.03
CA PRO A 93 13.33 -13.63 2.94
C PRO A 93 12.93 -13.04 1.58
N VAL A 94 11.81 -12.32 1.51
CA VAL A 94 11.33 -11.61 0.31
C VAL A 94 12.36 -10.57 -0.16
N GLN A 95 12.84 -9.70 0.74
CA GLN A 95 13.87 -8.70 0.40
C GLN A 95 15.19 -9.34 -0.03
N SER A 96 15.53 -10.52 0.48
CA SER A 96 16.73 -11.24 0.09
C SER A 96 16.61 -11.80 -1.32
N ALA A 97 15.52 -12.50 -1.63
CA ALA A 97 15.25 -12.99 -2.99
C ALA A 97 15.14 -11.85 -4.01
N LEU A 98 14.47 -10.74 -3.67
CA LEU A 98 14.42 -9.54 -4.51
C LEU A 98 15.81 -8.93 -4.76
N CYS A 99 16.74 -8.99 -3.80
CA CYS A 99 18.11 -8.52 -4.05
C CYS A 99 18.84 -9.40 -5.08
N ASP A 100 18.66 -10.71 -5.01
CA ASP A 100 19.31 -11.64 -5.92
C ASP A 100 18.68 -11.56 -7.33
N ILE A 101 17.35 -11.43 -7.42
CA ILE A 101 16.62 -11.13 -8.66
C ILE A 101 17.08 -9.80 -9.27
N CYS A 102 17.18 -8.72 -8.49
CA CYS A 102 17.71 -7.44 -8.96
C CYS A 102 19.18 -7.52 -9.43
N GLY A 103 19.99 -8.37 -8.78
CA GLY A 103 21.36 -8.68 -9.20
C GLY A 103 21.46 -9.50 -10.49
N ARG A 104 20.37 -10.18 -10.90
CA ARG A 104 20.21 -10.81 -12.22
C ARG A 104 19.67 -9.81 -13.25
N ALA A 105 18.62 -9.06 -12.91
CA ALA A 105 17.99 -8.05 -13.78
C ALA A 105 19.00 -7.09 -14.43
N ILE A 106 19.90 -6.50 -13.62
CA ILE A 106 20.91 -5.54 -14.11
C ILE A 106 21.93 -6.20 -15.06
N LYS A 107 22.19 -7.51 -14.92
CA LYS A 107 23.15 -8.26 -15.76
C LYS A 107 22.55 -8.75 -17.07
N SER A 108 21.22 -8.85 -17.15
CA SER A 108 20.51 -9.29 -18.36
C SER A 108 20.26 -8.16 -19.36
N LEU A 109 20.56 -6.90 -19.01
CA LEU A 109 20.26 -5.74 -19.86
C LEU A 109 21.24 -5.58 -21.04
N PRO A 110 20.79 -5.02 -22.18
CA PRO A 110 19.42 -4.59 -22.47
C PRO A 110 18.48 -5.78 -22.76
N LEU A 111 17.19 -5.62 -22.42
CA LEU A 111 16.13 -6.55 -22.79
C LEU A 111 15.07 -5.81 -23.61
N ASP A 112 14.55 -6.46 -24.64
CA ASP A 112 13.30 -6.08 -25.31
C ASP A 112 12.09 -6.59 -24.51
N ASP A 113 10.88 -6.45 -25.05
CA ASP A 113 9.68 -6.87 -24.32
C ASP A 113 9.60 -8.39 -24.11
N ALA A 114 9.98 -9.17 -25.12
CA ALA A 114 10.01 -10.63 -25.02
C ALA A 114 11.04 -11.12 -23.98
N GLY A 115 12.24 -10.52 -23.96
CA GLY A 115 13.27 -10.77 -22.96
C GLY A 115 12.87 -10.30 -21.56
N ALA A 116 12.17 -9.16 -21.45
CA ALA A 116 11.64 -8.66 -20.17
C ALA A 116 10.53 -9.57 -19.62
N ARG A 117 9.63 -10.08 -20.46
CA ARG A 117 8.64 -11.09 -20.07
C ARG A 117 9.31 -12.36 -19.58
N GLY A 118 10.24 -12.92 -20.37
CA GLY A 118 11.02 -14.10 -19.99
C GLY A 118 11.75 -13.92 -18.66
N PHE A 119 12.34 -12.74 -18.42
CA PHE A 119 12.94 -12.41 -17.13
C PHE A 119 11.93 -12.52 -15.97
N PHE A 120 10.70 -12.01 -16.10
CA PHE A 120 9.70 -12.17 -15.05
C PHE A 120 9.24 -13.64 -14.89
N GLU A 121 9.09 -14.38 -16.00
CA GLU A 121 8.69 -15.79 -16.00
C GLU A 121 9.73 -16.71 -15.33
N ASP A 122 11.02 -16.47 -15.56
CA ASP A 122 12.14 -17.21 -14.95
C ASP A 122 12.31 -16.91 -13.45
N ASN A 123 12.10 -15.65 -13.05
CA ASN A 123 12.48 -15.17 -11.71
C ASN A 123 11.33 -15.24 -10.69
N PHE A 124 10.08 -15.28 -11.14
CA PHE A 124 8.90 -15.26 -10.29
C PHE A 124 7.91 -16.39 -10.66
N ARG A 125 6.80 -16.44 -9.93
CA ARG A 125 5.60 -17.20 -10.30
C ARG A 125 4.35 -16.37 -10.00
N PRO A 126 3.28 -16.49 -10.79
CA PRO A 126 2.05 -15.75 -10.56
C PRO A 126 1.25 -16.43 -9.43
N VAL A 127 0.72 -15.62 -8.54
CA VAL A 127 -0.10 -16.06 -7.39
C VAL A 127 -1.30 -15.12 -7.27
N ARG A 128 -2.51 -15.65 -7.53
CA ARG A 128 -3.75 -14.86 -7.42
C ARG A 128 -4.04 -14.62 -5.94
N LEU A 129 -4.34 -13.36 -5.59
CA LEU A 129 -4.46 -12.89 -4.21
C LEU A 129 -5.77 -12.11 -4.04
N ALA A 130 -6.57 -12.49 -3.05
CA ALA A 130 -7.81 -11.82 -2.70
C ALA A 130 -7.94 -11.68 -1.16
N PRO A 131 -8.82 -10.80 -0.63
CA PRO A 131 -9.20 -10.83 0.78
C PRO A 131 -9.86 -12.17 1.13
N LEU A 132 -9.72 -12.63 2.38
CA LEU A 132 -10.31 -13.89 2.82
C LEU A 132 -11.85 -13.83 2.77
N GLY A 133 -12.46 -14.67 1.93
CA GLY A 133 -13.90 -14.72 1.68
C GLY A 133 -14.34 -13.98 0.41
N GLU A 134 -13.46 -13.16 -0.17
CA GLU A 134 -13.68 -12.41 -1.41
C GLU A 134 -13.00 -13.11 -2.61
N LYS A 135 -13.38 -12.71 -3.83
CA LYS A 135 -12.78 -13.24 -5.08
C LYS A 135 -11.79 -12.28 -5.74
N GLU A 136 -11.84 -11.00 -5.39
CA GLU A 136 -11.17 -9.92 -6.11
C GLU A 136 -10.52 -8.91 -5.15
N GLY A 137 -9.50 -8.22 -5.65
CA GLY A 137 -8.91 -7.05 -5.00
C GLY A 137 -9.70 -5.78 -5.26
N PHE A 138 -9.31 -4.69 -4.61
CA PHE A 138 -9.95 -3.37 -4.74
C PHE A 138 -8.94 -2.28 -5.09
N PHE A 139 -9.22 -1.57 -6.18
CA PHE A 139 -8.33 -0.62 -6.83
C PHE A 139 -8.88 0.80 -6.81
N THR A 140 -8.01 1.74 -6.47
CA THR A 140 -8.23 3.19 -6.58
C THR A 140 -7.09 3.82 -7.38
N GLY A 141 -7.14 5.13 -7.62
CA GLY A 141 -6.08 5.87 -8.29
C GLY A 141 -5.64 7.08 -7.47
N TYR A 142 -4.35 7.40 -7.59
CA TYR A 142 -3.72 8.57 -6.97
C TYR A 142 -2.76 9.25 -7.96
N TYR A 143 -2.47 10.53 -7.73
CA TYR A 143 -1.77 11.41 -8.66
C TYR A 143 -1.04 12.52 -7.90
N GLU A 144 -0.10 13.22 -8.54
CA GLU A 144 0.49 14.45 -8.00
C GLU A 144 -0.32 15.67 -8.46
N PRO A 145 -1.00 16.42 -7.57
CA PRO A 145 -1.75 17.61 -7.97
C PRO A 145 -0.82 18.72 -8.41
N VAL A 146 -1.27 19.49 -9.40
CA VAL A 146 -0.74 20.82 -9.73
C VAL A 146 -1.74 21.82 -9.17
N VAL A 147 -1.29 22.74 -8.32
CA VAL A 147 -2.14 23.73 -7.64
C VAL A 147 -1.49 25.10 -7.65
N GLU A 148 -2.30 26.16 -7.58
CA GLU A 148 -1.80 27.54 -7.48
C GLU A 148 -1.51 27.89 -6.02
N GLY A 149 -0.43 28.64 -5.76
CA GLY A 149 -0.02 29.04 -4.41
C GLY A 149 0.91 30.26 -4.36
N GLY A 150 1.23 30.70 -3.14
CA GLY A 150 2.13 31.81 -2.86
C GLY A 150 3.20 31.43 -1.83
N LYS A 151 4.33 32.17 -1.83
CA LYS A 151 5.36 32.04 -0.77
C LYS A 151 4.92 32.66 0.57
N PHE A 152 3.91 33.52 0.53
CA PHE A 152 3.33 34.26 1.64
C PHE A 152 1.80 34.11 1.64
N PRO A 153 1.11 34.33 2.77
CA PRO A 153 -0.35 34.23 2.82
C PRO A 153 -1.01 35.39 2.07
N SER A 154 -2.13 35.11 1.41
CA SER A 154 -3.00 36.10 0.75
C SER A 154 -4.47 35.68 0.82
N ASP A 155 -5.39 36.53 0.39
CA ASP A 155 -6.83 36.23 0.37
C ASP A 155 -7.17 34.97 -0.47
N LYS A 156 -6.36 34.68 -1.50
CA LYS A 156 -6.44 33.45 -2.31
C LYS A 156 -5.69 32.28 -1.67
N PHE A 157 -4.56 32.56 -1.01
CA PHE A 157 -3.63 31.56 -0.49
C PHE A 157 -3.57 31.63 1.04
N THR A 158 -4.61 31.12 1.68
CA THR A 158 -4.82 31.24 3.13
C THR A 158 -4.21 30.10 3.95
N THR A 159 -3.96 28.93 3.35
CA THR A 159 -3.65 27.70 4.09
C THR A 159 -2.19 27.25 3.87
N PRO A 160 -1.35 27.23 4.92
CA PRO A 160 0.05 26.82 4.79
C PRO A 160 0.21 25.31 4.60
N LEU A 161 1.15 24.94 3.71
CA LEU A 161 1.74 23.62 3.63
C LEU A 161 2.96 23.57 4.56
N TYR A 162 2.84 22.86 5.68
CA TYR A 162 3.89 22.82 6.70
C TYR A 162 5.00 21.79 6.41
N ARG A 163 6.24 22.18 6.69
CA ARG A 163 7.38 21.27 6.88
C ARG A 163 7.23 20.49 8.18
N ARG A 164 7.87 19.32 8.28
CA ARG A 164 7.83 18.51 9.51
C ARG A 164 8.41 19.29 10.71
N PRO A 165 7.66 19.47 11.83
CA PRO A 165 8.16 20.11 13.04
C PRO A 165 9.37 19.38 13.65
N PHE A 166 10.33 20.12 14.19
CA PHE A 166 11.54 19.55 14.81
C PHE A 166 11.26 18.88 16.17
N ASP A 167 10.19 19.29 16.85
CA ASP A 167 9.65 18.73 18.08
C ASP A 167 8.78 17.48 17.84
N MET A 168 8.46 17.13 16.59
CA MET A 168 7.74 15.90 16.27
C MET A 168 8.63 14.66 16.48
N LEU A 169 8.37 13.93 17.57
CA LEU A 169 9.01 12.65 17.89
C LEU A 169 8.52 11.50 16.97
N VAL A 170 9.00 11.48 15.73
CA VAL A 170 8.74 10.37 14.78
C VAL A 170 9.35 9.06 15.32
N THR A 171 8.50 8.19 15.87
CA THR A 171 8.94 6.90 16.42
C THR A 171 9.29 5.90 15.32
N ARG A 172 10.55 5.95 14.86
CA ARG A 172 11.17 4.84 14.11
C ARG A 172 11.11 3.56 14.95
N ILE A 173 10.28 2.61 14.55
CA ILE A 173 10.14 1.30 15.22
C ILE A 173 11.41 0.47 14.97
N ARG A 174 12.44 0.72 15.77
CA ARG A 174 13.70 -0.02 15.76
C ARG A 174 13.50 -1.41 16.37
N HIS A 175 13.20 -2.39 15.52
CA HIS A 175 13.31 -3.81 15.82
C HIS A 175 14.78 -4.19 16.09
N SER A 176 15.28 -3.88 17.29
CA SER A 176 16.67 -4.18 17.65
C SER A 176 16.83 -5.67 17.95
N GLY A 177 17.36 -6.43 16.99
CA GLY A 177 17.67 -7.84 17.14
C GLY A 177 18.78 -8.11 18.17
N LYS A 178 18.40 -8.30 19.44
CA LYS A 178 19.22 -9.01 20.43
C LYS A 178 18.35 -10.08 21.11
N LYS A 179 18.58 -11.35 20.77
CA LYS A 179 18.07 -12.48 21.56
C LYS A 179 18.86 -12.52 22.87
N GLY A 180 18.26 -12.09 23.99
CA GLY A 180 18.99 -11.94 25.24
C GLY A 180 18.11 -11.67 26.46
N LYS A 181 17.54 -12.75 27.02
CA LYS A 181 16.74 -12.81 28.28
C LYS A 181 15.43 -11.99 28.27
N ALA A 182 14.55 -12.33 29.21
CA ALA A 182 13.13 -11.95 29.20
C ALA A 182 12.88 -10.52 29.74
N GLY A 183 13.23 -9.50 28.95
CA GLY A 183 12.73 -8.14 29.14
C GLY A 183 11.56 -7.87 28.19
N LYS A 184 10.33 -7.71 28.71
CA LYS A 184 9.15 -7.31 27.91
C LYS A 184 9.27 -5.83 27.52
N ARG A 185 10.19 -5.54 26.60
CA ARG A 185 10.62 -4.19 26.25
C ARG A 185 9.50 -3.40 25.57
N VAL A 186 8.75 -2.67 26.39
CA VAL A 186 7.69 -1.76 25.95
C VAL A 186 8.30 -0.73 25.00
N VAL A 187 8.06 -0.91 23.70
CA VAL A 187 8.22 0.15 22.73
C VAL A 187 7.15 1.18 23.07
N LYS A 188 7.53 2.25 23.78
CA LYS A 188 6.68 3.44 23.91
C LYS A 188 6.46 3.98 22.50
N LYS A 189 5.33 3.58 21.89
CA LYS A 189 4.73 4.27 20.76
C LYS A 189 4.59 5.73 21.19
N SER A 190 5.11 6.68 20.41
CA SER A 190 4.89 8.08 20.75
C SER A 190 3.38 8.33 20.80
N ALA A 191 2.94 9.21 21.69
CA ALA A 191 1.64 9.82 21.50
C ALA A 191 1.61 10.44 20.08
N PRO A 192 0.46 10.38 19.37
CA PRO A 192 0.25 11.21 18.21
C PRO A 192 0.56 12.68 18.52
N TYR A 193 1.03 13.41 17.53
CA TYR A 193 1.22 14.86 17.62
C TYR A 193 -0.15 15.56 17.56
N TYR A 194 -0.16 16.89 17.45
CA TYR A 194 -1.40 17.65 17.23
C TYR A 194 -2.23 17.05 16.08
N ASP A 195 -3.54 16.90 16.30
CA ASP A 195 -4.45 16.47 15.25
C ASP A 195 -4.71 17.61 14.25
N ARG A 196 -5.45 17.30 13.17
CA ARG A 196 -5.84 18.28 12.16
C ARG A 196 -6.48 19.53 12.76
N VAL A 197 -7.40 19.38 13.72
CA VAL A 197 -8.16 20.50 14.30
C VAL A 197 -7.21 21.43 15.05
N ALA A 198 -6.31 20.88 15.87
CA ALA A 198 -5.31 21.67 16.58
C ALA A 198 -4.34 22.39 15.62
N ILE A 199 -3.89 21.73 14.54
CA ILE A 199 -2.99 22.33 13.54
C ILE A 199 -3.68 23.45 12.76
N GLU A 200 -4.91 23.23 12.27
CA GLU A 200 -5.71 24.22 11.55
C GLU A 200 -6.12 25.40 12.45
N ASN A 201 -6.31 25.17 13.74
CA ASN A 201 -6.53 26.24 14.74
C ASN A 201 -5.22 26.86 15.26
N GLY A 202 -4.08 26.64 14.58
CA GLY A 202 -2.86 27.41 14.79
C GLY A 202 -1.87 26.86 15.83
N ALA A 203 -2.01 25.63 16.34
CA ALA A 203 -1.10 25.05 17.35
C ALA A 203 0.39 24.96 16.92
N ILE A 204 0.69 25.17 15.64
CA ILE A 204 2.06 25.28 15.10
C ILE A 204 2.30 26.51 14.20
N ALA A 205 1.34 27.42 14.10
CA ALA A 205 1.44 28.59 13.22
C ALA A 205 2.45 29.62 13.73
N GLY A 206 3.11 30.34 12.82
CA GLY A 206 4.10 31.37 13.15
C GLY A 206 5.41 30.81 13.72
N ARG A 207 5.57 29.48 13.76
CA ARG A 207 6.79 28.81 14.25
C ARG A 207 7.88 28.70 13.17
N GLY A 208 7.66 29.23 11.97
CA GLY A 208 8.58 29.11 10.84
C GLY A 208 8.61 27.68 10.29
N PHE A 209 7.43 27.08 10.10
CA PHE A 209 7.25 25.76 9.50
C PHE A 209 6.59 25.80 8.11
N GLU A 210 5.91 26.89 7.79
CA GLU A 210 5.21 27.18 6.54
C GLU A 210 6.19 27.12 5.35
N ILE A 211 5.92 26.34 4.29
CA ILE A 211 6.77 26.25 3.09
C ILE A 211 6.20 27.14 1.97
N ALA A 212 4.89 27.00 1.73
CA ALA A 212 4.09 27.82 0.82
C ALA A 212 2.63 27.81 1.31
N TYR A 213 1.81 28.66 0.73
CA TYR A 213 0.38 28.79 1.02
C TYR A 213 -0.43 28.46 -0.23
N VAL A 214 -1.55 27.77 -0.05
CA VAL A 214 -2.51 27.40 -1.09
C VAL A 214 -3.93 27.59 -0.55
N ASN A 215 -4.97 27.32 -1.35
CA ASN A 215 -6.34 27.28 -0.83
C ASN A 215 -6.57 26.05 0.06
N VAL A 216 -7.57 26.13 0.96
CA VAL A 216 -7.78 25.13 2.03
C VAL A 216 -8.16 23.72 1.52
N ILE A 217 -8.73 23.63 0.32
CA ILE A 217 -9.19 22.37 -0.28
C ILE A 217 -8.03 21.68 -1.01
N ASP A 218 -7.21 22.45 -1.72
CA ASP A 218 -5.96 21.96 -2.31
C ASP A 218 -4.95 21.51 -1.25
N ALA A 219 -4.84 22.24 -0.13
CA ALA A 219 -4.03 21.79 1.01
C ALA A 219 -4.50 20.43 1.55
N PHE A 220 -5.81 20.20 1.59
CA PHE A 220 -6.39 18.94 2.05
C PHE A 220 -6.15 17.79 1.07
N PHE A 221 -6.33 18.00 -0.23
CA PHE A 221 -6.08 16.97 -1.25
C PHE A 221 -4.58 16.68 -1.44
N ALA A 222 -3.70 17.68 -1.40
CA ALA A 222 -2.25 17.48 -1.36
C ALA A 222 -1.82 16.58 -0.19
N GLN A 223 -2.44 16.74 0.98
CA GLN A 223 -2.20 15.89 2.16
C GLN A 223 -2.78 14.47 2.03
N ILE A 224 -3.73 14.24 1.13
CA ILE A 224 -4.23 12.90 0.78
C ILE A 224 -3.32 12.23 -0.25
N GLN A 225 -2.88 12.94 -1.29
CA GLN A 225 -1.99 12.42 -2.33
C GLN A 225 -0.54 12.20 -1.83
N GLY A 226 -0.07 13.00 -0.89
CA GLY A 226 1.27 12.88 -0.30
C GLY A 226 2.39 13.62 -1.05
N SER A 227 2.13 14.10 -2.27
CA SER A 227 3.00 15.02 -3.03
C SER A 227 2.16 16.09 -3.72
N VAL A 228 2.75 17.24 -4.07
CA VAL A 228 2.10 18.34 -4.79
C VAL A 228 3.12 19.23 -5.51
N ARG A 229 2.75 19.71 -6.70
CA ARG A 229 3.43 20.78 -7.43
C ARG A 229 2.65 22.08 -7.21
N VAL A 230 3.28 23.07 -6.58
CA VAL A 230 2.68 24.39 -6.33
C VAL A 230 3.25 25.36 -7.36
N ARG A 231 2.40 25.83 -8.28
CA ARG A 231 2.72 26.97 -9.14
C ARG A 231 2.69 28.22 -8.29
N LEU A 232 3.79 28.95 -8.29
CA LEU A 232 3.93 30.20 -7.57
C LEU A 232 3.56 31.40 -8.46
N GLU A 233 3.26 32.52 -7.82
CA GLU A 233 2.90 33.80 -8.46
C GLU A 233 3.99 34.34 -9.40
N ASP A 234 5.25 33.93 -9.20
CA ASP A 234 6.40 34.22 -10.08
C ASP A 234 6.52 33.24 -11.28
N GLY A 235 5.55 32.34 -11.46
CA GLY A 235 5.52 31.30 -12.48
C GLY A 235 6.38 30.07 -12.19
N SER A 236 7.21 30.09 -11.13
CA SER A 236 8.05 28.95 -10.77
C SER A 236 7.25 27.80 -10.16
N MET A 237 7.84 26.60 -10.15
CA MET A 237 7.18 25.37 -9.71
C MET A 237 7.87 24.81 -8.46
N LEU A 238 7.24 25.00 -7.29
CA LEU A 238 7.71 24.46 -6.03
C LEU A 238 7.19 23.04 -5.85
N ARG A 239 8.07 22.06 -5.62
CA ARG A 239 7.69 20.64 -5.53
C ARG A 239 7.86 20.08 -4.12
N LEU A 240 6.75 19.63 -3.54
CA LEU A 240 6.64 19.24 -2.15
C LEU A 240 6.22 17.76 -2.01
N ASN A 241 7.02 16.97 -1.30
CA ASN A 241 6.75 15.55 -1.04
C ASN A 241 6.64 15.25 0.46
N TYR A 242 5.94 14.17 0.80
CA TYR A 242 5.81 13.64 2.17
C TYR A 242 7.14 13.58 2.92
N ASP A 243 7.18 14.07 4.15
CA ASP A 243 8.25 13.80 5.12
C ASP A 243 7.74 13.07 6.38
N ALA A 244 6.54 13.39 6.87
CA ALA A 244 5.88 12.65 7.95
C ALA A 244 4.37 12.91 8.01
N GLN A 245 3.70 12.25 8.95
CA GLN A 245 2.34 12.53 9.40
C GLN A 245 2.28 12.64 10.93
N ASN A 246 1.27 13.32 11.46
CA ASN A 246 1.06 13.50 12.90
C ASN A 246 0.79 12.21 13.71
N GLY A 247 0.60 11.06 13.05
CA GLY A 247 0.44 9.75 13.68
C GLY A 247 -0.99 9.39 14.09
N HIS A 248 -1.97 10.25 13.77
CA HIS A 248 -3.39 9.92 13.83
C HIS A 248 -3.78 9.02 12.64
N PRO A 249 -4.85 8.20 12.75
CA PRO A 249 -5.38 7.45 11.62
C PRO A 249 -6.01 8.38 10.57
N TYR A 250 -6.02 7.93 9.32
CA TYR A 250 -6.74 8.59 8.23
C TYR A 250 -8.24 8.28 8.32
N THR A 251 -9.08 9.30 8.16
CA THR A 251 -10.54 9.15 8.02
C THR A 251 -10.96 9.50 6.60
N ALA A 252 -11.60 8.57 5.89
CA ALA A 252 -12.10 8.79 4.54
C ALA A 252 -13.34 9.68 4.54
N VAL A 253 -13.17 11.00 4.40
CA VAL A 253 -14.23 11.99 4.64
C VAL A 253 -15.49 11.81 3.78
N GLY A 254 -15.35 11.30 2.55
CA GLY A 254 -16.50 10.98 1.69
C GLY A 254 -17.53 10.03 2.32
N ARG A 255 -17.11 9.19 3.29
CA ARG A 255 -18.03 8.34 4.07
C ARG A 255 -19.13 9.14 4.77
N PHE A 256 -18.79 10.29 5.36
CA PHE A 256 -19.79 11.10 6.09
C PHE A 256 -20.82 11.72 5.15
N LEU A 257 -20.46 11.99 3.88
CA LEU A 257 -21.44 12.44 2.87
C LEU A 257 -22.43 11.33 2.49
N ILE A 258 -21.98 10.06 2.47
CA ILE A 258 -22.86 8.90 2.30
C ILE A 258 -23.77 8.72 3.52
N GLU A 259 -23.21 8.79 4.74
CA GLU A 259 -23.99 8.64 5.99
C GLU A 259 -25.01 9.76 6.18
N ARG A 260 -24.72 10.98 5.70
CA ARG A 260 -25.65 12.12 5.61
C ARG A 260 -26.64 12.02 4.43
N LYS A 261 -26.56 10.98 3.59
CA LYS A 261 -27.37 10.76 2.37
C LYS A 261 -27.26 11.88 1.32
N ILE A 262 -26.11 12.55 1.26
CA ILE A 262 -25.83 13.61 0.27
C ILE A 262 -25.40 13.00 -1.08
N TYR A 263 -24.71 11.85 -1.05
CA TYR A 263 -24.36 11.05 -2.21
C TYR A 263 -24.51 9.56 -1.87
N THR A 264 -24.80 8.71 -2.85
CA THR A 264 -24.69 7.25 -2.73
C THR A 264 -23.23 6.80 -2.62
N ARG A 265 -23.01 5.49 -2.37
CA ARG A 265 -21.67 4.91 -2.44
C ARG A 265 -21.16 4.86 -3.89
N GLU A 266 -22.04 4.98 -4.87
CA GLU A 266 -21.76 4.83 -6.29
C GLU A 266 -21.36 6.19 -6.89
N GLU A 267 -22.08 7.26 -6.57
CA GLU A 267 -21.83 8.64 -7.05
C GLU A 267 -20.59 9.31 -6.41
N ILE A 268 -20.20 8.92 -5.19
CA ILE A 268 -19.18 9.62 -4.42
C ILE A 268 -17.77 9.45 -5.01
N SER A 269 -17.27 10.49 -5.68
CA SER A 269 -15.92 10.61 -6.26
C SER A 269 -15.07 11.67 -5.55
N MET A 270 -13.78 11.76 -5.91
CA MET A 270 -12.91 12.83 -5.38
C MET A 270 -13.40 14.22 -5.79
N GLN A 271 -13.90 14.34 -7.03
CA GLN A 271 -14.47 15.55 -7.61
C GLN A 271 -15.74 15.98 -6.86
N LYS A 272 -16.67 15.06 -6.60
CA LYS A 272 -17.90 15.38 -5.84
C LYS A 272 -17.62 15.82 -4.41
N ILE A 273 -16.58 15.27 -3.75
CA ILE A 273 -16.13 15.75 -2.43
C ILE A 273 -15.58 17.18 -2.53
N ARG A 274 -14.80 17.50 -3.57
CA ARG A 274 -14.28 18.85 -3.83
C ARG A 274 -15.41 19.85 -4.09
N GLU A 275 -16.24 19.59 -5.10
CA GLU A 275 -17.39 20.43 -5.48
C GLU A 275 -18.29 20.74 -4.27
N TRP A 276 -18.55 19.74 -3.43
CA TRP A 276 -19.36 19.91 -2.23
C TRP A 276 -18.67 20.78 -1.16
N MET A 277 -17.36 20.65 -0.96
CA MET A 277 -16.60 21.52 -0.05
C MET A 277 -16.45 22.97 -0.56
N GLU A 278 -16.47 23.16 -1.88
CA GLU A 278 -16.43 24.48 -2.54
C GLU A 278 -17.80 25.18 -2.43
N ALA A 279 -18.91 24.43 -2.58
CA ALA A 279 -20.27 24.94 -2.43
C ALA A 279 -20.73 25.13 -0.97
N ASN A 280 -20.12 24.43 0.00
CA ASN A 280 -20.50 24.46 1.43
C ASN A 280 -19.25 24.73 2.30
N PRO A 281 -18.76 25.98 2.43
CA PRO A 281 -17.45 26.24 3.03
C PRO A 281 -17.32 25.88 4.52
N GLU A 282 -18.36 26.11 5.32
CA GLU A 282 -18.35 25.85 6.77
C GLU A 282 -18.46 24.34 7.07
N GLU A 283 -19.44 23.67 6.47
CA GLU A 283 -19.63 22.23 6.59
C GLU A 283 -18.50 21.46 5.90
N GLY A 284 -17.89 22.04 4.87
CA GLY A 284 -16.64 21.58 4.25
C GLY A 284 -15.45 21.66 5.20
N ALA A 285 -15.33 22.72 6.01
CA ALA A 285 -14.32 22.81 7.06
C ALA A 285 -14.56 21.77 8.17
N ALA A 286 -15.81 21.59 8.61
CA ALA A 286 -16.18 20.52 9.54
C ALA A 286 -15.86 19.12 8.97
N LEU A 287 -16.18 18.88 7.69
CA LEU A 287 -15.94 17.61 7.01
C LEU A 287 -14.45 17.27 6.90
N ARG A 288 -13.59 18.25 6.54
CA ARG A 288 -12.13 18.04 6.53
C ARG A 288 -11.61 17.63 7.91
N ARG A 289 -12.13 18.25 8.97
CA ARG A 289 -11.71 18.07 10.37
C ARG A 289 -11.97 16.69 10.97
N GLU A 290 -12.89 15.91 10.39
CA GLU A 290 -13.08 14.49 10.73
C GLU A 290 -11.82 13.63 10.42
N ASN A 291 -11.00 14.04 9.45
CA ASN A 291 -9.73 13.40 9.14
C ASN A 291 -8.62 13.93 10.05
N LYS A 292 -8.47 13.34 11.23
CA LYS A 292 -7.45 13.72 12.22
C LYS A 292 -6.00 13.57 11.73
N SER A 293 -5.75 12.76 10.69
CA SER A 293 -4.45 12.66 10.05
C SER A 293 -4.07 13.97 9.33
N TYR A 294 -2.86 14.44 9.60
CA TYR A 294 -2.25 15.60 8.97
C TYR A 294 -0.86 15.23 8.44
N VAL A 295 -0.57 15.58 7.18
CA VAL A 295 0.69 15.28 6.48
C VAL A 295 1.56 16.53 6.43
N PHE A 296 2.87 16.31 6.61
CA PHE A 296 3.91 17.31 6.57
C PHE A 296 4.87 17.01 5.42
N PHE A 297 5.29 18.07 4.73
CA PHE A 297 6.06 17.97 3.51
C PHE A 297 7.54 18.30 3.72
N LYS A 298 8.30 18.13 2.66
CA LYS A 298 9.61 18.73 2.42
C LYS A 298 9.67 19.22 0.97
N GLU A 299 10.41 20.28 0.75
CA GLU A 299 10.80 20.73 -0.59
C GLU A 299 11.73 19.70 -1.25
N THR A 300 11.68 19.64 -2.57
CA THR A 300 12.45 18.71 -3.39
C THR A 300 13.11 19.42 -4.57
N THR A 301 14.28 18.95 -4.99
CA THR A 301 15.02 19.48 -6.14
C THR A 301 14.65 18.75 -7.44
N LEU A 302 13.37 18.38 -7.59
CA LEU A 302 12.86 17.66 -8.76
C LEU A 302 12.55 18.65 -9.89
N GLY A 303 12.88 18.29 -11.13
CA GLY A 303 12.51 19.04 -12.32
C GLY A 303 11.01 19.02 -12.61
N ALA A 304 10.62 19.68 -13.71
CA ALA A 304 9.23 19.69 -14.18
C ALA A 304 8.77 18.29 -14.63
N GLU A 305 9.61 17.55 -15.36
CA GLU A 305 9.26 16.24 -15.92
C GLU A 305 9.61 15.05 -15.00
N ASP A 306 10.19 15.31 -13.82
CA ASP A 306 10.51 14.26 -12.85
C ASP A 306 9.25 13.72 -12.15
N GLU A 307 9.26 12.44 -11.77
CA GLU A 307 8.18 11.85 -10.97
C GLU A 307 8.52 11.85 -9.46
N PRO A 308 7.54 12.08 -8.58
CA PRO A 308 7.77 12.17 -7.14
C PRO A 308 8.25 10.81 -6.59
N PRO A 309 9.21 10.77 -5.66
CA PRO A 309 9.55 9.53 -4.96
C PRO A 309 8.46 9.12 -3.96
N GLY A 310 7.95 7.90 -4.12
CA GLY A 310 7.03 7.26 -3.18
C GLY A 310 7.76 6.68 -1.95
N ALA A 311 7.03 6.01 -1.07
CA ALA A 311 7.53 5.52 0.23
C ALA A 311 8.71 4.53 0.18
N GLN A 312 9.01 3.90 -0.96
CA GLN A 312 10.26 3.14 -1.14
C GLN A 312 11.51 4.05 -1.22
N GLY A 313 11.35 5.34 -1.48
CA GLY A 313 12.43 6.30 -1.71
C GLY A 313 12.99 6.26 -3.14
N VAL A 314 12.17 5.85 -4.11
CA VAL A 314 12.46 5.86 -5.56
C VAL A 314 11.34 6.57 -6.29
N ALA A 315 11.66 7.24 -7.40
CA ALA A 315 10.69 7.91 -8.26
C ALA A 315 9.60 6.92 -8.72
N LEU A 316 8.35 7.39 -8.73
CA LEU A 316 7.22 6.65 -9.27
C LEU A 316 7.27 6.64 -10.81
N THR A 317 6.33 5.92 -11.42
CA THR A 317 6.22 5.72 -12.87
C THR A 317 4.73 5.56 -13.19
N PRO A 318 4.11 6.52 -13.93
CA PRO A 318 2.68 6.48 -14.25
C PRO A 318 2.26 5.15 -14.88
N GLY A 319 1.14 4.59 -14.44
CA GLY A 319 0.63 3.29 -14.92
C GLY A 319 1.49 2.07 -14.58
N ARG A 320 2.62 2.23 -13.87
CA ARG A 320 3.55 1.15 -13.47
C ARG A 320 3.88 1.11 -11.98
N SER A 321 3.62 2.17 -11.21
CA SER A 321 3.73 2.14 -9.75
C SER A 321 2.40 1.93 -9.05
N ILE A 322 2.41 1.15 -7.97
CA ILE A 322 1.28 1.06 -7.04
C ILE A 322 1.69 1.38 -5.59
N ALA A 323 0.75 1.98 -4.86
CA ALA A 323 0.76 2.01 -3.40
C ALA A 323 0.11 0.74 -2.84
N VAL A 324 0.69 0.14 -1.80
CA VAL A 324 0.20 -1.11 -1.18
C VAL A 324 0.26 -1.06 0.36
N ASP A 325 -0.37 -2.03 1.03
CA ASP A 325 -0.24 -2.22 2.48
C ASP A 325 1.19 -2.68 2.84
N ARG A 326 2.02 -1.74 3.32
CA ARG A 326 3.42 -1.97 3.72
C ARG A 326 3.61 -2.97 4.87
N ASN A 327 2.55 -3.37 5.56
CA ASN A 327 2.60 -4.34 6.66
C ASN A 327 2.44 -5.78 6.14
N LEU A 328 1.93 -5.94 4.92
CA LEU A 328 1.71 -7.21 4.22
C LEU A 328 2.71 -7.39 3.07
N HIS A 329 3.01 -6.32 2.35
CA HIS A 329 3.78 -6.33 1.10
C HIS A 329 5.16 -5.69 1.24
N THR A 330 6.14 -6.25 0.52
CA THR A 330 7.51 -5.71 0.45
C THR A 330 7.65 -4.79 -0.75
N TYR A 331 8.24 -3.60 -0.58
CA TYR A 331 8.48 -2.70 -1.71
C TYR A 331 9.38 -3.32 -2.79
N GLY A 332 9.05 -3.06 -4.05
CA GLY A 332 9.66 -3.66 -5.23
C GLY A 332 9.11 -5.04 -5.62
N MET A 333 8.14 -5.59 -4.88
CA MET A 333 7.37 -6.74 -5.34
C MET A 333 6.55 -6.34 -6.59
N PRO A 334 6.57 -7.13 -7.69
CA PRO A 334 5.70 -6.91 -8.83
C PRO A 334 4.30 -7.51 -8.61
N PHE A 335 3.28 -6.85 -9.16
CA PHE A 335 1.88 -7.28 -9.16
C PHE A 335 1.26 -7.00 -10.52
N PHE A 336 0.60 -8.00 -11.11
CA PHE A 336 -0.22 -7.81 -12.31
C PHE A 336 -1.67 -7.50 -11.88
N ILE A 337 -2.23 -6.44 -12.44
CA ILE A 337 -3.61 -6.00 -12.22
C ILE A 337 -4.41 -6.26 -13.50
N ASP A 338 -5.54 -6.95 -13.38
CA ASP A 338 -6.56 -7.13 -14.44
C ASP A 338 -7.91 -6.62 -13.93
N ALA A 339 -8.33 -5.47 -14.45
CA ALA A 339 -9.57 -4.78 -14.08
C ALA A 339 -10.15 -3.98 -15.25
N LEU A 340 -11.41 -3.57 -15.13
CA LEU A 340 -12.01 -2.53 -15.98
C LEU A 340 -11.96 -1.20 -15.22
N LEU A 341 -11.37 -0.15 -15.79
CA LEU A 341 -11.16 1.14 -15.12
C LEU A 341 -11.81 2.31 -15.90
N PRO A 342 -12.37 3.32 -15.21
CA PRO A 342 -12.94 4.53 -15.82
C PRO A 342 -11.84 5.54 -16.21
N ILE A 343 -11.02 5.15 -17.19
CA ILE A 343 -9.90 5.97 -17.68
C ILE A 343 -10.41 6.99 -18.70
N GLN A 344 -11.10 6.54 -19.75
CA GLN A 344 -11.56 7.39 -20.85
C GLN A 344 -12.94 8.01 -20.59
N SER A 345 -13.80 7.31 -19.84
CA SER A 345 -15.15 7.76 -19.49
C SER A 345 -15.41 7.60 -17.98
N GLU A 346 -16.62 7.96 -17.51
CA GLU A 346 -17.09 7.62 -16.16
C GLU A 346 -17.41 6.12 -16.00
N THR A 347 -17.62 5.40 -17.12
CA THR A 347 -17.90 3.97 -17.14
C THR A 347 -16.59 3.17 -16.99
N PRO A 348 -16.54 2.12 -16.16
CA PRO A 348 -15.43 1.16 -16.17
C PRO A 348 -15.48 0.29 -17.43
N ASP A 349 -15.02 0.85 -18.55
CA ASP A 349 -14.96 0.22 -19.87
C ASP A 349 -13.53 -0.17 -20.28
N THR A 350 -12.53 0.57 -19.78
CA THR A 350 -11.16 0.49 -20.25
C THR A 350 -10.45 -0.69 -19.59
N LYS A 351 -10.14 -1.74 -20.36
CA LYS A 351 -9.38 -2.91 -19.89
C LYS A 351 -7.98 -2.49 -19.46
N PHE A 352 -7.72 -2.50 -18.15
CA PHE A 352 -6.42 -2.24 -17.56
C PHE A 352 -5.78 -3.57 -17.15
N ARG A 353 -4.75 -3.97 -17.90
CA ARG A 353 -4.02 -5.23 -17.77
C ARG A 353 -2.54 -4.94 -17.81
N ARG A 354 -1.92 -4.75 -16.63
CA ARG A 354 -0.53 -4.29 -16.51
C ARG A 354 0.19 -4.91 -15.32
N LEU A 355 1.45 -5.27 -15.53
CA LEU A 355 2.44 -5.52 -14.50
C LEU A 355 2.92 -4.18 -13.91
N MET A 356 2.76 -4.05 -12.60
CA MET A 356 3.09 -2.87 -11.81
C MET A 356 3.99 -3.25 -10.63
N VAL A 357 4.59 -2.26 -9.97
CA VAL A 357 5.57 -2.47 -8.89
C VAL A 357 5.14 -1.73 -7.63
N ALA A 358 5.18 -2.41 -6.48
CA ALA A 358 4.89 -1.84 -5.17
C ALA A 358 5.98 -0.84 -4.73
N GLN A 359 5.79 0.44 -5.05
CA GLN A 359 6.77 1.50 -4.79
C GLN A 359 6.33 2.49 -3.70
N ASP A 360 5.06 2.45 -3.31
CA ASP A 360 4.48 3.37 -2.34
C ASP A 360 3.54 2.72 -1.31
N THR A 361 2.99 3.51 -0.38
CA THR A 361 1.98 3.11 0.60
C THR A 361 1.15 4.33 1.03
N GLY A 362 -0.17 4.14 1.18
CA GLY A 362 -1.06 5.19 1.69
C GLY A 362 -1.73 4.78 2.99
N GLY A 363 -2.10 5.75 3.83
CA GLY A 363 -2.80 5.48 5.11
C GLY A 363 -4.18 4.82 4.95
N ALA A 364 -4.76 4.89 3.75
CA ALA A 364 -6.02 4.23 3.37
C ALA A 364 -5.82 2.85 2.68
N ILE A 365 -4.57 2.44 2.44
CA ILE A 365 -4.22 1.30 1.60
C ILE A 365 -3.88 0.12 2.50
N ILE A 366 -4.94 -0.48 3.05
CA ILE A 366 -4.89 -1.57 4.02
C ILE A 366 -5.54 -2.82 3.44
N GLY A 367 -4.91 -3.98 3.63
CA GLY A 367 -5.43 -5.28 3.20
C GLY A 367 -4.63 -5.95 2.07
N PRO A 368 -4.81 -7.27 1.86
CA PRO A 368 -3.90 -8.09 1.07
C PRO A 368 -3.98 -7.84 -0.44
N ALA A 369 -5.18 -7.57 -0.97
CA ALA A 369 -5.39 -7.23 -2.37
C ALA A 369 -5.99 -5.83 -2.50
N ARG A 370 -5.30 -4.85 -1.90
CA ARG A 370 -5.65 -3.43 -1.93
C ARG A 370 -4.48 -2.66 -2.52
N ALA A 371 -4.71 -2.00 -3.65
CA ALA A 371 -3.70 -1.18 -4.32
C ALA A 371 -4.26 0.18 -4.78
N ASP A 372 -3.42 1.21 -4.72
CA ASP A 372 -3.66 2.51 -5.33
C ASP A 372 -2.77 2.66 -6.56
N ILE A 373 -3.34 2.99 -7.72
CA ILE A 373 -2.64 3.07 -9.01
C ILE A 373 -2.12 4.50 -9.21
N TYR A 374 -0.81 4.66 -9.42
CA TYR A 374 -0.25 5.98 -9.71
C TYR A 374 -0.48 6.36 -11.18
N LEU A 375 -1.04 7.54 -11.42
CA LEU A 375 -1.40 8.03 -12.75
C LEU A 375 -0.55 9.21 -13.25
N GLY A 376 0.50 9.61 -12.52
CA GLY A 376 1.31 10.78 -12.87
C GLY A 376 0.77 12.07 -12.24
N ALA A 377 0.97 13.19 -12.92
CA ALA A 377 0.69 14.52 -12.39
C ALA A 377 -0.37 15.30 -13.21
N GLY A 378 -0.98 16.30 -12.56
CA GLY A 378 -1.88 17.27 -13.22
C GLY A 378 -3.29 16.75 -13.51
N ASP A 379 -4.06 17.56 -14.24
CA ASP A 379 -5.53 17.46 -14.27
C ASP A 379 -6.07 16.20 -14.95
N GLU A 380 -5.35 15.61 -15.91
CA GLU A 380 -5.78 14.37 -16.55
C GLU A 380 -5.63 13.18 -15.59
N ALA A 381 -4.47 13.08 -14.92
CA ALA A 381 -4.26 12.14 -13.83
C ALA A 381 -5.27 12.35 -12.71
N ALA A 382 -5.59 13.61 -12.36
CA ALA A 382 -6.61 13.96 -11.37
C ALA A 382 -8.02 13.45 -11.75
N ARG A 383 -8.45 13.69 -13.00
CA ARG A 383 -9.75 13.24 -13.54
C ARG A 383 -9.86 11.72 -13.49
N ALA A 384 -8.86 10.99 -13.99
CA ALA A 384 -8.87 9.54 -13.98
C ALA A 384 -8.79 8.97 -12.54
N ALA A 385 -7.86 9.46 -11.71
CA ALA A 385 -7.65 8.98 -10.34
C ALA A 385 -8.92 9.08 -9.49
N GLY A 386 -9.62 10.22 -9.55
CA GLY A 386 -10.81 10.48 -8.74
C GLY A 386 -12.02 9.55 -9.01
N ARG A 387 -12.00 8.82 -10.12
CA ARG A 387 -13.03 7.83 -10.53
C ARG A 387 -12.67 6.38 -10.21
N PHE A 388 -11.40 6.08 -9.98
CA PHE A 388 -10.96 4.70 -9.79
C PHE A 388 -11.49 4.16 -8.45
N LYS A 389 -12.35 3.14 -8.54
CA LYS A 389 -13.11 2.57 -7.42
C LYS A 389 -13.54 1.13 -7.69
N GLN A 390 -12.66 0.36 -8.33
CA GLN A 390 -13.04 -0.84 -9.07
C GLN A 390 -12.55 -2.11 -8.39
N PHE A 391 -13.33 -3.18 -8.51
CA PHE A 391 -12.87 -4.52 -8.19
C PHE A 391 -12.13 -5.12 -9.39
N GLY A 392 -11.31 -6.13 -9.13
CA GLY A 392 -10.66 -6.90 -10.18
C GLY A 392 -9.60 -7.85 -9.64
N ARG A 393 -8.87 -8.51 -10.55
CA ARG A 393 -7.94 -9.57 -10.19
C ARG A 393 -6.57 -8.99 -9.84
N PHE A 394 -6.03 -9.44 -8.72
CA PHE A 394 -4.71 -9.05 -8.22
C PHE A 394 -3.80 -10.27 -8.21
N VAL A 395 -2.74 -10.25 -9.02
CA VAL A 395 -1.79 -11.38 -9.15
C VAL A 395 -0.41 -10.92 -8.68
N MET A 396 0.02 -11.43 -7.53
CA MET A 396 1.35 -11.19 -6.97
C MET A 396 2.39 -12.05 -7.68
N LEU A 397 3.51 -11.45 -8.10
CA LEU A 397 4.65 -12.21 -8.62
C LEU A 397 5.56 -12.58 -7.45
N VAL A 398 5.52 -13.84 -7.03
CA VAL A 398 6.31 -14.35 -5.89
C VAL A 398 7.69 -14.83 -6.37
N PRO A 399 8.81 -14.35 -5.79
CA PRO A 399 10.16 -14.82 -6.10
C PRO A 399 10.30 -16.35 -6.10
N ASN A 400 10.99 -16.90 -7.12
CA ASN A 400 11.06 -18.35 -7.31
C ASN A 400 11.83 -19.09 -6.19
N GLU A 401 12.63 -18.38 -5.38
CA GLU A 401 13.33 -18.87 -4.20
C GLU A 401 12.45 -19.10 -2.97
N LEU A 402 11.21 -18.56 -2.92
CA LEU A 402 10.26 -18.73 -1.81
C LEU A 402 9.31 -19.91 -2.05
N ASP A 403 8.54 -20.33 -1.03
CA ASP A 403 7.47 -21.34 -1.17
C ASP A 403 6.08 -20.74 -0.87
N PRO A 404 5.18 -20.67 -1.87
CA PRO A 404 3.78 -20.32 -1.66
C PRO A 404 2.92 -21.52 -1.21
N ALA A 405 3.28 -22.77 -1.49
CA ALA A 405 2.40 -23.93 -1.24
C ALA A 405 2.16 -24.16 0.27
N ARG A 406 2.99 -23.57 1.13
CA ARG A 406 2.80 -23.54 2.60
C ARG A 406 1.91 -22.40 3.11
N LEU A 407 1.25 -21.67 2.22
CA LEU A 407 0.02 -20.91 2.52
C LEU A 407 -1.14 -21.88 2.84
N GLU A 408 -1.19 -23.04 2.17
CA GLU A 408 -2.20 -24.08 2.34
C GLU A 408 -1.91 -24.98 3.56
N ARG A 409 -2.05 -24.42 4.76
CA ARG A 409 -2.60 -25.21 5.87
C ARG A 409 -4.00 -24.71 6.15
N PRO A 410 -5.05 -25.50 5.86
CA PRO A 410 -6.40 -25.16 6.24
C PRO A 410 -6.45 -24.77 7.72
N VAL A 411 -6.95 -23.57 8.01
CA VAL A 411 -7.55 -23.32 9.31
C VAL A 411 -8.68 -24.34 9.44
N PRO A 412 -8.74 -25.15 10.51
CA PRO A 412 -9.86 -26.06 10.71
C PRO A 412 -11.15 -25.27 10.59
N LEU A 413 -12.04 -25.71 9.70
CA LEU A 413 -13.36 -25.09 9.57
C LEU A 413 -13.99 -25.00 10.97
N PRO A 414 -14.64 -23.88 11.33
CA PRO A 414 -15.46 -23.85 12.52
C PRO A 414 -16.39 -25.06 12.48
N LEU A 415 -16.39 -25.87 13.54
CA LEU A 415 -17.21 -27.08 13.59
C LEU A 415 -18.65 -26.69 13.18
N PRO A 416 -19.30 -27.45 12.28
CA PRO A 416 -20.63 -27.10 11.81
C PRO A 416 -21.53 -26.92 13.03
N ARG A 417 -22.25 -25.78 13.09
CA ARG A 417 -23.15 -25.50 14.23
C ARG A 417 -24.07 -26.72 14.38
N PRO A 418 -24.29 -27.22 15.61
CA PRO A 418 -25.27 -28.27 15.85
C PRO A 418 -26.59 -27.86 15.20
N LYS A 419 -27.21 -28.78 14.45
CA LYS A 419 -28.57 -28.56 13.98
C LYS A 419 -29.46 -28.45 15.23
N ILE A 420 -30.30 -27.43 15.29
CA ILE A 420 -31.28 -27.28 16.36
C ILE A 420 -32.52 -28.10 15.96
N ASP A 421 -32.32 -29.42 15.91
CA ASP A 421 -33.35 -30.42 15.60
C ASP A 421 -33.88 -31.08 16.90
N GLU A 422 -34.08 -30.29 17.96
CA GLU A 422 -34.94 -30.63 19.11
C GLU A 422 -35.31 -29.34 19.89
N PRO A 423 -36.54 -29.22 20.44
CA PRO A 423 -36.97 -28.00 21.14
C PRO A 423 -36.33 -27.89 22.53
N ILE A 424 -35.81 -26.70 22.85
CA ILE A 424 -35.25 -26.39 24.17
C ILE A 424 -36.36 -26.52 25.23
N LYS A 425 -36.27 -27.56 26.07
CA LYS A 425 -37.06 -27.61 27.32
C LYS A 425 -36.63 -26.45 28.21
N LEU A 426 -37.58 -25.59 28.56
CA LEU A 426 -37.40 -24.56 29.56
C LEU A 426 -37.02 -25.23 30.88
N VAL A 427 -35.84 -24.90 31.40
CA VAL A 427 -35.46 -25.26 32.77
C VAL A 427 -36.22 -24.30 33.70
N GLU A 428 -37.11 -24.85 34.51
CA GLU A 428 -37.86 -24.09 35.50
C GLU A 428 -36.89 -23.47 36.52
N ARG A 429 -37.07 -22.19 36.83
CA ARG A 429 -36.33 -21.55 37.92
C ARG A 429 -37.08 -21.79 39.22
N HIS A 430 -36.43 -22.49 40.14
CA HIS A 430 -36.87 -22.56 41.53
C HIS A 430 -36.95 -21.16 42.14
N GLU A 431 -37.92 -21.00 43.05
CA GLU A 431 -38.19 -19.74 43.76
C GLU A 431 -37.18 -19.49 44.88
N GLU A 432 -36.90 -18.22 45.16
CA GLU A 432 -36.40 -17.74 46.46
C GLU A 432 -37.38 -16.69 47.02
N PRO A 433 -37.54 -16.59 48.36
CA PRO A 433 -38.69 -15.94 48.97
C PRO A 433 -38.61 -14.41 49.06
N ALA A 434 -39.78 -13.77 49.20
CA ALA A 434 -39.96 -12.32 49.13
C ALA A 434 -39.73 -11.55 50.45
N ALA A 435 -39.52 -10.23 50.31
CA ALA A 435 -39.53 -9.23 51.38
C ALA A 435 -40.37 -7.99 50.94
N PRO A 436 -40.91 -7.16 51.87
CA PRO A 436 -42.19 -6.48 51.65
C PRO A 436 -42.16 -5.03 51.13
N THR A 437 -43.33 -4.58 50.63
CA THR A 437 -43.65 -3.22 50.16
C THR A 437 -44.01 -2.23 51.29
N PRO A 438 -43.68 -0.94 51.11
CA PRO A 438 -44.69 0.14 50.93
C PRO A 438 -44.24 1.17 49.86
N SER A 439 -45.00 2.17 49.37
CA SER A 439 -46.45 2.48 49.33
C SER A 439 -46.70 3.40 48.10
N ALA A 440 -47.93 3.89 47.89
CA ALA A 440 -48.38 4.57 46.67
C ALA A 440 -47.81 5.99 46.40
N ALA A 441 -47.86 6.39 45.12
CA ALA A 441 -47.50 7.73 44.63
C ALA A 441 -48.74 8.63 44.37
N PRO A 442 -48.54 9.95 44.23
CA PRO A 442 -49.43 10.80 43.45
C PRO A 442 -48.75 11.50 42.24
N LYS A 443 -49.55 12.25 41.47
CA LYS A 443 -49.27 12.77 40.11
C LYS A 443 -48.57 14.16 40.06
N PRO A 444 -48.04 14.59 38.89
CA PRO A 444 -47.24 15.81 38.76
C PRO A 444 -48.07 17.11 38.62
N ALA A 445 -47.39 18.26 38.75
CA ALA A 445 -47.92 19.60 38.55
C ALA A 445 -46.89 20.52 37.84
N GLU A 446 -47.30 21.74 37.47
CA GLU A 446 -46.67 22.57 36.43
C GLU A 446 -45.58 23.56 36.91
N ALA A 447 -44.97 24.25 35.95
CA ALA A 447 -43.82 25.14 36.12
C ALA A 447 -44.11 26.48 36.82
N LYS A 448 -43.04 27.11 37.36
CA LYS A 448 -42.77 28.55 37.14
C LYS A 448 -41.33 28.96 37.48
N THR A 449 -41.00 30.17 37.04
CA THR A 449 -39.67 30.77 36.95
C THR A 449 -39.15 31.35 38.26
N ALA A 450 -37.83 31.28 38.49
CA ALA A 450 -37.10 32.20 39.37
C ALA A 450 -35.66 32.39 38.89
N GLN A 451 -35.09 33.59 39.10
CA GLN A 451 -33.70 33.92 38.77
C GLN A 451 -32.82 33.81 40.03
N ALA A 452 -31.54 33.45 39.87
CA ALA A 452 -30.52 33.66 40.88
C ALA A 452 -29.19 34.06 40.22
N LYS A 453 -28.56 35.13 40.70
CA LYS A 453 -27.23 35.56 40.28
C LYS A 453 -26.16 34.68 40.94
N VAL A 454 -25.06 34.44 40.22
CA VAL A 454 -23.73 34.23 40.85
C VAL A 454 -22.74 35.13 40.11
N GLU A 455 -21.86 35.78 40.86
CA GLU A 455 -21.09 36.94 40.38
C GLU A 455 -19.74 36.55 39.77
N ALA A 456 -19.25 37.39 38.84
CA ALA A 456 -17.94 37.21 38.25
C ALA A 456 -16.83 37.52 39.27
N LYS A 457 -15.86 36.60 39.42
CA LYS A 457 -14.65 36.85 40.21
C LYS A 457 -13.43 36.89 39.30
N VAL A 458 -13.08 38.09 38.87
CA VAL A 458 -11.85 38.37 38.12
C VAL A 458 -10.64 37.97 38.98
N VAL A 459 -9.72 37.22 38.39
CA VAL A 459 -8.42 36.91 38.99
C VAL A 459 -7.35 37.38 38.01
N ASP A 460 -6.88 38.61 38.23
CA ASP A 460 -5.70 39.14 37.55
C ASP A 460 -4.47 38.30 37.93
N LYS A 461 -3.75 37.84 36.91
CA LYS A 461 -2.42 37.23 37.02
C LYS A 461 -1.53 37.71 35.89
N THR A 462 -1.18 38.98 35.94
CA THR A 462 0.01 39.54 35.28
C THR A 462 1.25 38.67 35.56
N VAL A 463 1.76 37.98 34.52
CA VAL A 463 3.00 37.20 34.57
C VAL A 463 4.14 38.04 33.96
N PRO A 464 5.22 38.35 34.71
CA PRO A 464 6.30 39.18 34.17
C PRO A 464 7.08 38.51 33.02
N LEU A 465 7.37 39.28 31.98
CA LEU A 465 8.28 38.88 30.90
C LEU A 465 9.72 38.68 31.43
N PRO A 466 10.43 37.62 31.01
CA PRO A 466 11.84 37.45 31.36
C PRO A 466 12.71 38.50 30.65
N LYS A 467 13.58 39.18 31.41
CA LYS A 467 14.49 40.20 30.88
C LYS A 467 15.54 39.58 29.95
N ALA A 468 15.78 40.23 28.80
CA ALA A 468 16.86 39.86 27.91
C ALA A 468 18.24 40.01 28.59
N SER A 469 19.15 39.05 28.37
CA SER A 469 20.55 39.13 28.79
C SER A 469 21.45 39.47 27.59
N PRO A 470 22.47 40.34 27.75
CA PRO A 470 23.22 40.88 26.63
C PRO A 470 24.25 39.92 26.01
N LEU A 471 24.51 40.14 24.72
CA LEU A 471 25.51 39.41 23.91
C LEU A 471 26.93 39.53 24.49
N LYS A 472 27.58 38.38 24.75
CA LYS A 472 29.03 38.33 24.97
C LYS A 472 29.76 38.08 23.65
N LYS A 473 30.35 39.14 23.07
CA LYS A 473 31.46 38.99 22.10
C LYS A 473 32.72 38.50 22.83
N LYS A 474 33.46 37.56 22.26
CA LYS A 474 34.89 37.28 22.52
C LYS A 474 35.40 36.09 21.70
N PRO A 475 36.70 36.07 21.37
CA PRO A 475 37.52 37.16 20.83
C PRO A 475 37.46 37.18 19.30
#